data_AF-A0A920L293-F1
#
_entry.id   AF-A0A920L293-F1
#
_cell.length_a   1.000
_cell.length_b   1.000
_cell.length_c   1.000
_cell.angle_alpha   90.00
_cell.angle_beta   90.00
_cell.angle_gamma   90.00
#
_symmetry.space_group_name_H-M   'P 1'
#
loop_
_entity.id
_entity.type
_entity.pdbx_description
1 polymer ?
#
loop_
_entity_poly.entity_id
_entity_poly.type
_entity_poly.pdbx_seq_one_letter_code
_entity_poly.pdbx_strand_id
1 'polypeptide(L)'
;MAALITLPVGIFYRFVEPGTFLFWTGIVIGYFQLGCFFGPTFSTVQELVPENIKATVVSFYILTLNLIGLTIGSLGGGFCADILRSAGYAEPYTLMLVIFSIISIISIPCYYFAGIKYKADKITLEKTFS
;
A
#
# COMPACT_ATOMS: atom_id res chain seq x y z
N MET A 1 -10.29 -2.19 9.06
CA MET A 1 -11.74 -1.94 8.93
C MET A 1 -12.08 -1.02 7.76
N ALA A 2 -11.38 0.12 7.56
CA ALA A 2 -11.59 1.01 6.40
C ALA A 2 -11.34 0.35 5.02
N ALA A 3 -10.41 -0.61 4.92
CA ALA A 3 -10.09 -1.30 3.67
C ALA A 3 -11.26 -2.10 3.07
N LEU A 4 -12.14 -2.69 3.90
CA LEU A 4 -13.27 -3.50 3.42
C LEU A 4 -14.42 -2.66 2.84
N ILE A 5 -14.65 -1.46 3.38
CA ILE A 5 -15.74 -0.57 2.93
C ILE A 5 -15.38 0.10 1.60
N THR A 6 -14.09 0.28 1.33
CA THR A 6 -13.60 1.07 0.18
C THR A 6 -13.24 0.23 -1.04
N LEU A 7 -13.11 -1.10 -0.86
CA LEU A 7 -12.95 -2.09 -1.94
C LEU A 7 -14.07 -2.04 -3.01
N PRO A 8 -15.36 -2.04 -2.65
CA PRO A 8 -16.43 -1.93 -3.65
C PRO A 8 -16.44 -0.57 -4.35
N VAL A 9 -16.09 0.52 -3.65
CA VAL A 9 -16.02 1.87 -4.22
C VAL A 9 -14.87 1.99 -5.24
N GLY A 10 -13.70 1.43 -4.94
CA GLY A 10 -12.54 1.43 -5.83
C GLY A 10 -12.71 0.54 -7.08
N ILE A 11 -13.57 -0.48 -7.02
CA ILE A 11 -13.93 -1.30 -8.18
C ILE A 11 -15.02 -0.62 -9.00
N PHE A 12 -16.06 -0.06 -8.37
CA PHE A 12 -17.14 0.64 -9.09
C PHE A 12 -16.66 1.88 -9.84
N TYR A 13 -15.75 2.68 -9.27
CA TYR A 13 -15.19 3.87 -9.93
C TYR A 13 -14.43 3.52 -11.23
N ARG A 14 -13.87 2.31 -11.33
CA ARG A 14 -13.10 1.86 -12.51
C ARG A 14 -13.96 1.50 -13.72
N PHE A 15 -15.25 1.27 -13.53
CA PHE A 15 -16.20 0.99 -14.61
C PHE A 15 -17.02 2.24 -15.01
N VAL A 16 -16.77 3.39 -14.37
CA VAL A 16 -17.44 4.66 -14.66
C VAL A 16 -16.59 5.48 -15.62
N GLU A 17 -17.23 6.07 -16.64
CA GLU A 17 -16.55 6.87 -17.65
C GLU A 17 -15.74 8.03 -17.02
N PRO A 18 -14.49 8.28 -17.48
CA PRO A 18 -13.58 9.31 -16.94
C PRO A 18 -14.13 10.74 -16.93
N GLY A 19 -15.22 11.01 -17.64
CA GLY A 19 -15.87 12.33 -17.71
C GLY A 19 -16.83 12.64 -16.58
N THR A 20 -17.14 11.67 -15.70
CA THR A 20 -18.21 11.84 -14.69
C THR A 20 -17.66 12.36 -13.36
N PHE A 21 -18.41 13.24 -12.68
CA PHE A 21 -18.05 13.73 -11.33
C PHE A 21 -17.82 12.58 -10.32
N LEU A 22 -18.53 11.46 -10.46
CA LEU A 22 -18.32 10.24 -9.67
C LEU A 22 -16.91 9.63 -9.81
N PHE A 23 -16.30 9.73 -10.99
CA PHE A 23 -14.95 9.20 -11.22
C PHE A 23 -13.92 9.97 -10.37
N TRP A 24 -13.99 11.31 -10.43
CA TRP A 24 -13.11 12.19 -9.67
C TRP A 24 -13.30 12.08 -8.15
N THR A 25 -14.54 11.94 -7.68
CA THR A 25 -14.80 11.70 -6.24
C THR A 25 -14.27 10.33 -5.79
N GLY A 26 -14.37 9.30 -6.63
CA GLY A 26 -13.75 8.00 -6.38
C GLY A 26 -12.23 8.07 -6.23
N ILE A 27 -11.54 8.82 -7.11
CA ILE A 27 -10.10 9.07 -7.00
C ILE A 27 -9.75 9.75 -5.69
N VAL A 28 -10.46 10.83 -5.34
CA VAL A 28 -10.18 11.59 -4.10
C VAL A 28 -10.33 10.70 -2.88
N ILE A 29 -11.38 9.90 -2.80
CA ILE A 29 -11.60 8.96 -1.67
C ILE A 29 -10.49 7.90 -1.64
N GLY A 30 -10.09 7.35 -2.79
CA GLY A 30 -9.02 6.37 -2.87
C GLY A 30 -7.67 6.91 -2.41
N TYR A 31 -7.28 8.11 -2.86
CA TYR A 31 -6.04 8.76 -2.42
C TYR A 31 -6.09 9.21 -0.96
N PHE A 32 -7.24 9.69 -0.49
CA PHE A 32 -7.45 10.04 0.92
C PHE A 32 -7.24 8.81 1.82
N GLN A 33 -7.78 7.67 1.43
CA GLN A 33 -7.60 6.43 2.17
C GLN A 33 -6.13 5.99 2.21
N LEU A 34 -5.41 6.12 1.08
CA LEU A 34 -3.97 5.90 1.01
C LEU A 34 -3.23 6.78 2.02
N GLY A 35 -3.55 8.08 2.06
CA GLY A 35 -2.99 9.02 3.03
C GLY A 35 -3.29 8.66 4.49
N CYS A 36 -4.54 8.29 4.79
CA CYS A 36 -4.95 7.83 6.12
C CYS A 36 -4.28 6.52 6.56
N PHE A 37 -3.78 5.71 5.63
CA PHE A 37 -3.05 4.48 5.95
C PHE A 37 -1.56 4.75 6.14
N PHE A 38 -0.95 5.52 5.22
CA PHE A 38 0.47 5.86 5.29
C PHE A 38 0.79 6.74 6.51
N GLY A 39 -0.08 7.68 6.88
CA GLY A 39 0.14 8.59 8.00
C GLY A 39 0.40 7.88 9.34
N PRO A 40 -0.53 7.05 9.85
CA PRO A 40 -0.36 6.32 11.10
C PRO A 40 0.86 5.40 11.07
N THR A 41 1.08 4.66 9.98
CA THR A 41 2.25 3.77 9.88
C THR A 41 3.56 4.55 9.98
N PHE A 42 3.64 5.70 9.29
CA PHE A 42 4.82 6.56 9.31
C PHE A 42 5.06 7.19 10.69
N SER A 43 4.01 7.60 11.40
CA SER A 43 4.11 8.08 12.78
C SER A 43 4.53 6.97 13.75
N THR A 44 4.00 5.75 13.60
CA THR A 44 4.36 4.63 14.48
C THR A 44 5.82 4.22 14.34
N VAL A 45 6.38 4.26 13.11
CA VAL A 45 7.81 4.04 12.86
C VAL A 45 8.65 5.14 13.50
N GLN A 46 8.24 6.41 13.37
CA GLN A 46 8.96 7.52 13.99
C GLN A 46 8.94 7.49 15.52
N GLU A 47 7.86 7.01 16.12
CA GLU A 47 7.70 6.95 17.57
C GLU A 47 8.48 5.78 18.21
N LEU A 48 8.66 4.67 17.48
CA LEU A 48 9.41 3.52 17.99
C LEU A 48 10.93 3.71 17.94
N VAL A 49 11.43 4.61 17.10
CA VAL A 49 12.86 4.76 16.84
C VAL A 49 13.45 5.84 17.77
N PRO A 50 14.58 5.55 18.46
CA PRO A 50 15.22 6.52 19.35
C PRO A 50 15.75 7.75 18.58
N GLU A 51 15.71 8.93 19.22
CA GLU A 51 15.94 10.22 18.57
C GLU A 51 17.29 10.34 17.85
N ASN A 52 18.31 9.69 18.37
CA ASN A 52 19.67 9.73 17.82
C ASN A 52 19.80 9.04 16.44
N ILE A 53 18.92 8.10 16.10
CA ILE A 53 18.95 7.37 14.81
C ILE A 53 17.66 7.53 14.00
N LYS A 54 16.69 8.32 14.49
CA LYS A 54 15.36 8.51 13.90
C LYS A 54 15.42 8.92 12.44
N ALA A 55 16.25 9.92 12.10
CA ALA A 55 16.41 10.39 10.73
C ALA A 55 16.87 9.26 9.78
N THR A 56 17.89 8.50 10.17
CA THR A 56 18.45 7.41 9.36
C THR A 56 17.45 6.28 9.15
N VAL A 57 16.72 5.86 10.19
CA VAL A 57 15.73 4.78 10.07
C VAL A 57 14.55 5.21 9.21
N VAL A 58 14.07 6.45 9.36
CA VAL A 58 13.00 6.99 8.51
C VAL A 58 13.45 7.09 7.05
N SER A 59 14.66 7.60 6.79
CA SER A 59 15.21 7.65 5.43
C SER A 59 15.37 6.26 4.82
N PHE A 60 15.85 5.28 5.59
CA PHE A 60 15.96 3.89 5.13
C PHE A 60 14.58 3.27 4.87
N TYR A 61 13.58 3.59 5.70
CA TYR A 61 12.20 3.15 5.51
C TYR A 61 11.61 3.72 4.21
N ILE A 62 11.73 5.03 3.96
CA ILE A 62 11.30 5.67 2.71
C ILE A 62 12.04 5.08 1.52
N LEU A 63 13.35 4.88 1.63
CA LEU A 63 14.17 4.28 0.58
C LEU A 63 13.66 2.88 0.25
N THR A 64 13.42 2.04 1.25
CA THR A 64 12.92 0.68 1.07
C THR A 64 11.52 0.68 0.44
N LEU A 65 10.64 1.58 0.88
CA LEU A 65 9.30 1.74 0.29
C LEU A 65 9.37 2.11 -1.20
N ASN A 66 10.24 3.06 -1.57
CA ASN A 66 10.36 3.50 -2.96
C ASN A 66 11.09 2.47 -3.81
N LEU A 67 12.20 1.92 -3.31
CA LEU A 67 13.04 1.00 -4.06
C LEU A 67 12.37 -0.37 -4.24
N ILE A 68 11.74 -0.92 -3.21
CA ILE A 68 11.10 -2.23 -3.29
C ILE A 68 9.64 -2.08 -3.69
N GLY A 69 8.88 -1.26 -2.96
CA GLY A 69 7.44 -1.10 -3.19
C GLY A 69 7.13 -0.49 -4.55
N LEU A 70 7.70 0.68 -4.84
CA LEU A 70 7.42 1.40 -6.09
C LEU A 70 8.06 0.71 -7.30
N THR A 71 9.34 0.32 -7.22
CA THR A 71 10.04 -0.29 -8.36
C THR A 71 9.50 -1.66 -8.71
N ILE A 72 9.36 -2.58 -7.74
CA ILE A 72 8.83 -3.92 -8.02
C ILE A 72 7.34 -3.85 -8.36
N GLY A 73 6.58 -2.95 -7.71
CA GLY A 73 5.17 -2.74 -8.02
C GLY A 73 4.94 -2.20 -9.44
N SER A 74 5.70 -1.20 -9.86
CA SER A 74 5.58 -0.63 -11.21
C SER A 74 6.09 -1.58 -12.29
N LEU A 75 7.20 -2.29 -12.05
CA LEU A 75 7.73 -3.30 -12.99
C LEU A 75 6.78 -4.49 -13.12
N GLY A 76 6.35 -5.08 -12.01
CA GLY A 76 5.39 -6.18 -12.02
C GLY A 76 4.04 -5.77 -12.62
N GLY A 77 3.64 -4.52 -12.40
CA GLY A 77 2.46 -3.92 -13.00
C GLY A 77 2.57 -3.80 -14.51
N GLY A 78 3.66 -3.24 -15.01
CA GLY A 78 3.94 -3.16 -16.45
C GLY A 78 3.98 -4.53 -17.10
N PHE A 79 4.67 -5.49 -16.48
CA PHE A 79 4.76 -6.86 -17.01
C PHE A 79 3.40 -7.56 -17.05
N CYS A 80 2.57 -7.39 -16.02
CA CYS A 80 1.19 -7.87 -16.04
C CYS A 80 0.38 -7.21 -17.16
N ALA A 81 0.47 -5.90 -17.33
CA ALA A 81 -0.24 -5.19 -18.39
C ALA A 81 0.17 -5.68 -19.78
N ASP A 82 1.45 -5.93 -20.01
CA ASP A 82 1.96 -6.44 -21.29
C ASP A 82 1.52 -7.90 -21.55
N ILE A 83 1.48 -8.76 -20.53
CA ILE A 83 0.92 -10.12 -20.65
C ILE A 83 -0.57 -10.06 -21.01
N LEU A 84 -1.35 -9.22 -20.32
CA LEU A 84 -2.78 -9.11 -20.59
C LEU A 84 -3.07 -8.50 -21.96
N ARG A 85 -2.22 -7.57 -22.42
CA ARG A 85 -2.30 -6.97 -23.75
C ARG A 85 -1.97 -7.98 -24.85
N SER A 86 -0.92 -8.78 -24.66
CA SER A 86 -0.55 -9.86 -25.60
C SER A 86 -1.57 -11.00 -25.65
N ALA A 87 -2.33 -11.23 -24.57
CA ALA A 87 -3.44 -12.18 -24.52
C ALA A 87 -4.74 -11.66 -25.20
N GLY A 88 -4.77 -10.41 -25.69
CA GLY A 88 -5.89 -9.87 -26.46
C GLY A 88 -7.08 -9.39 -25.62
N TYR A 89 -6.90 -9.11 -24.33
CA TYR A 89 -7.96 -8.54 -23.50
C TYR A 89 -8.28 -7.10 -23.92
N ALA A 90 -9.57 -6.73 -23.93
CA ALA A 90 -10.03 -5.39 -24.35
C ALA A 90 -9.58 -4.27 -23.39
N GLU A 91 -9.42 -4.57 -22.09
CA GLU A 91 -9.04 -3.60 -21.06
C GLU A 91 -7.91 -4.12 -20.13
N PRO A 92 -6.66 -4.23 -20.65
CA PRO A 92 -5.55 -4.83 -19.92
C PRO A 92 -5.16 -4.03 -18.66
N TYR A 93 -5.34 -2.71 -18.67
CA TYR A 93 -5.06 -1.86 -17.50
C TYR A 93 -6.07 -2.05 -16.38
N THR A 94 -7.36 -2.16 -16.68
CA THR A 94 -8.41 -2.41 -15.67
C THR A 94 -8.15 -3.73 -14.95
N LEU A 95 -7.89 -4.79 -15.71
CA LEU A 95 -7.57 -6.11 -15.16
C LEU A 95 -6.24 -6.15 -14.40
N MET A 96 -5.19 -5.49 -14.91
CA MET A 96 -3.93 -5.33 -14.17
C MET A 96 -4.19 -4.73 -12.78
N LEU A 97 -5.00 -3.68 -12.72
CA LEU A 97 -5.26 -3.01 -11.47
C LEU A 97 -6.15 -3.83 -10.52
N VAL A 98 -7.05 -4.66 -11.04
CA VAL A 98 -7.79 -5.66 -10.25
C VAL A 98 -6.85 -6.70 -9.66
N ILE A 99 -5.91 -7.24 -10.45
CA ILE A 99 -4.89 -8.20 -9.99
C ILE A 99 -4.05 -7.58 -8.88
N PHE A 100 -3.57 -6.35 -9.06
CA PHE A 100 -2.84 -5.61 -8.03
C PHE A 100 -3.68 -5.40 -6.75
N SER A 101 -4.97 -5.13 -6.91
CA SER A 101 -5.88 -5.00 -5.77
C SER A 101 -6.03 -6.33 -5.02
N ILE A 102 -6.07 -7.47 -5.71
CA ILE A 102 -6.12 -8.80 -5.07
C ILE A 102 -4.79 -9.10 -4.36
N ILE A 103 -3.65 -8.81 -4.98
CA ILE A 103 -2.33 -8.95 -4.34
C ILE A 103 -2.25 -8.07 -3.08
N SER A 104 -2.84 -6.87 -3.11
CA SER A 104 -2.87 -5.98 -1.93
C SER A 104 -3.66 -6.57 -0.75
N ILE A 105 -4.63 -7.46 -1.00
CA ILE A 105 -5.36 -8.17 0.07
C ILE A 105 -4.40 -9.10 0.84
N ILE A 106 -3.37 -9.64 0.18
CA ILE A 106 -2.33 -10.46 0.83
C ILE A 106 -1.48 -9.62 1.80
N SER A 107 -1.42 -8.29 1.62
CA SER A 107 -0.77 -7.42 2.59
C SER A 107 -1.49 -7.36 3.93
N ILE A 108 -2.80 -7.66 4.01
CA ILE A 108 -3.59 -7.65 5.26
C ILE A 108 -3.08 -8.68 6.29
N PRO A 109 -2.96 -10.00 5.96
CA PRO A 109 -2.38 -10.96 6.89
C PRO A 109 -0.90 -10.65 7.17
N CYS A 110 -0.15 -10.12 6.20
CA CYS A 110 1.24 -9.73 6.40
C CYS A 110 1.39 -8.61 7.45
N TYR A 111 0.55 -7.57 7.38
CA TYR A 111 0.49 -6.51 8.37
C TYR A 111 0.03 -7.01 9.74
N TYR A 112 -0.91 -7.96 9.78
CA TYR A 112 -1.38 -8.56 11.02
C TYR A 112 -0.26 -9.33 11.74
N PHE A 113 0.50 -10.16 11.02
CA PHE A 113 1.66 -10.85 11.57
C PHE A 113 2.78 -9.90 12.00
N ALA A 114 3.01 -8.83 11.24
CA ALA A 114 3.97 -7.79 11.62
C ALA A 114 3.58 -7.10 12.93
N GLY A 115 2.29 -6.78 13.12
CA GLY A 115 1.77 -6.19 14.36
C GLY A 115 1.90 -7.10 15.59
N ILE A 116 1.78 -8.43 15.42
CA ILE A 116 2.01 -9.40 16.51
C ILE A 116 3.49 -9.41 16.91
N LYS A 117 4.42 -9.42 15.95
CA LYS A 117 5.86 -9.38 16.23
C LYS A 117 6.33 -8.04 16.80
N TYR A 118 5.66 -6.95 16.45
CA TYR A 118 5.99 -5.61 16.94
C TYR A 118 5.94 -5.50 18.48
N LYS A 119 4.97 -6.15 19.13
CA LYS A 119 4.88 -6.19 20.59
C LYS A 119 6.06 -6.92 21.24
N ALA A 120 6.55 -7.98 20.60
CA ALA A 120 7.70 -8.75 21.08
C ALA A 120 9.03 -8.02 20.86
N ASP A 121 9.19 -7.32 19.74
CA ASP A 121 10.38 -6.52 19.45
C ASP A 121 10.50 -5.30 20.38
N LYS A 122 9.39 -4.62 20.69
CA LYS A 122 9.41 -3.50 21.64
C LYS A 122 9.91 -3.92 23.03
N ILE A 123 9.43 -5.06 23.54
CA ILE A 123 9.84 -5.61 24.84
C ILE A 123 11.32 -6.04 24.82
N THR A 124 11.81 -6.53 23.68
CA THR A 124 13.22 -6.95 23.52
C THR A 124 14.16 -5.75 23.41
N LEU A 125 13.74 -4.69 22.71
CA LEU A 125 14.48 -3.43 22.61
C LEU A 125 14.59 -2.73 23.98
N GLU A 126 13.50 -2.64 24.75
CA GLU A 126 13.52 -2.07 26.11
C GLU A 126 14.45 -2.84 27.06
N LYS A 127 14.59 -4.17 26.89
CA LYS A 127 15.51 -5.00 27.69
C LYS A 127 16.97 -4.91 27.27
N THR A 128 17.25 -4.59 26.00
CA THR A 128 18.63 -4.56 25.46
C THR A 128 19.30 -3.20 25.67
N PHE A 129 18.50 -2.14 25.85
CA PHE A 129 18.98 -0.77 26.07
C PHE A 129 18.74 -0.26 27.51
N SER A 130 18.41 -1.13 28.46
CA SER A 130 18.43 -0.87 29.91
C SER A 130 19.69 -1.46 30.55
#